data_AF-A0A383EXJ4-F1
#
_entry.id   AF-A0A383EXJ4-F1
#
_cell.length_a   1.000
_cell.length_b   1.000
_cell.length_c   1.000
_cell.angle_alpha   90.00
_cell.angle_beta   90.00
_cell.angle_gamma   90.00
#
_symmetry.space_group_name_H-M   'P 1'
#
loop_
_entity.id
_entity.type
_entity.pdbx_description
1 polymer ?
#
loop_
_entity_poly.entity_id
_entity_poly.type
_entity_poly.pdbx_seq_one_letter_code
_entity_poly.pdbx_strand_id
1 'polypeptide(L)'
;LRVLLSDLSADPAMIFWLDNCENHGENINENFGRELLELFSMGIGNYSEFDIKEASRAFTGWTFEQPMPLYPYGHFKSHFIYDENDHDEGKKKFLGKEGNFNGGDIIEIIVKTEACAKFISRHIYNFFVADEPQIPAWSIEPPQDQEAMKILVDTFLDSDADIKEVMRILFKSDFFKNSRFKRVKCPAEFIASTLKLTTELGPKDIRLGKLHGLSAVMGQTLLDPPTVE
;
A
#
# COMPACT_ATOMS: atom_id res chain seq x y z
N LEU A 1 8.64 5.56 1.96
CA LEU A 1 7.92 4.33 1.57
C LEU A 1 8.24 3.16 2.49
N ARG A 2 9.51 2.90 2.80
CA ARG A 2 9.96 1.81 3.68
C ARG A 2 9.07 1.61 4.91
N VAL A 3 8.94 2.65 5.74
CA VAL A 3 8.11 2.61 6.95
C VAL A 3 6.67 2.21 6.64
N LEU A 4 6.06 2.76 5.59
CA LEU A 4 4.69 2.40 5.22
C LEU A 4 4.56 0.93 4.80
N LEU A 5 5.50 0.41 4.01
CA LEU A 5 5.47 -1.00 3.62
C LEU A 5 5.77 -1.92 4.80
N SER A 6 6.70 -1.57 5.68
CA SER A 6 7.00 -2.33 6.88
C SER A 6 5.82 -2.37 7.85
N ASP A 7 5.20 -1.21 8.12
CA ASP A 7 4.04 -1.10 9.00
C ASP A 7 2.83 -1.84 8.41
N LEU A 8 2.60 -1.73 7.09
CA LEU A 8 1.56 -2.49 6.40
C LEU A 8 1.80 -3.99 6.46
N SER A 9 3.04 -4.44 6.27
CA SER A 9 3.41 -5.86 6.29
C SER A 9 3.35 -6.47 7.69
N ALA A 10 3.53 -5.66 8.74
CA ALA A 10 3.42 -6.07 10.13
C ALA A 10 2.01 -5.86 10.72
N ASP A 11 1.06 -5.30 9.97
CA ASP A 11 -0.29 -5.06 10.47
C ASP A 11 -1.07 -6.39 10.58
N PRO A 12 -1.61 -6.75 11.76
CA PRO A 12 -2.34 -8.01 11.94
C PRO A 12 -3.53 -8.20 11.00
N ALA A 13 -4.23 -7.11 10.64
CA ALA A 13 -5.35 -7.21 9.70
C ALA A 13 -4.85 -7.54 8.29
N MET A 14 -3.72 -6.98 7.88
CA MET A 14 -3.08 -7.32 6.59
C MET A 14 -2.54 -8.74 6.57
N ILE A 15 -1.86 -9.17 7.64
CA ILE A 15 -1.35 -10.54 7.79
C ILE A 15 -2.49 -11.56 7.69
N PHE A 16 -3.63 -11.28 8.33
CA PHE A 16 -4.82 -12.12 8.24
C PHE A 16 -5.47 -12.05 6.86
N TRP A 17 -5.65 -10.85 6.31
CA TRP A 17 -6.38 -10.64 5.06
C TRP A 17 -5.70 -11.26 3.84
N LEU A 18 -4.36 -11.35 3.86
CA LEU A 18 -3.56 -11.95 2.80
C LEU A 18 -2.97 -13.32 3.19
N ASP A 19 -3.54 -13.94 4.22
CA ASP A 19 -3.21 -15.29 4.69
C ASP A 19 -1.72 -15.51 5.04
N ASN A 20 -0.98 -14.46 5.40
CA ASN A 20 0.42 -14.62 5.81
C ASN A 20 0.55 -15.33 7.16
N CYS A 21 -0.50 -15.36 7.98
CA CYS A 21 -0.53 -16.19 9.19
C CYS A 21 -0.51 -17.70 8.89
N GLU A 22 -0.81 -18.11 7.66
CA GLU A 22 -0.73 -19.50 7.17
C GLU A 22 0.55 -19.75 6.36
N ASN A 23 1.47 -18.77 6.30
CA ASN A 23 2.73 -18.85 5.57
C ASN A 23 3.85 -19.37 6.49
N HIS A 24 4.13 -20.67 6.40
CA HIS A 24 5.05 -21.37 7.29
C HIS A 24 6.34 -21.77 6.57
N GLY A 25 7.47 -21.85 7.27
CA GLY A 25 8.75 -22.21 6.67
C GLY A 25 8.74 -23.56 5.93
N GLU A 26 7.92 -24.52 6.38
CA GLU A 26 7.75 -25.83 5.73
C GLU A 26 6.64 -25.84 4.66
N ASN A 27 5.75 -24.84 4.64
CA ASN A 27 4.62 -24.74 3.72
C ASN A 27 4.38 -23.29 3.30
N ILE A 28 5.05 -22.89 2.21
CA ILE A 28 5.04 -21.51 1.73
C ILE A 28 3.69 -21.15 1.14
N ASN A 29 3.09 -20.06 1.63
CA ASN A 29 1.92 -19.42 1.04
C ASN A 29 2.36 -18.19 0.24
N GLU A 30 2.07 -18.17 -1.06
CA GLU A 30 2.52 -17.12 -1.98
C GLU A 30 1.64 -15.87 -1.99
N ASN A 31 0.46 -15.90 -1.33
CA ASN A 31 -0.54 -14.84 -1.45
C ASN A 31 0.03 -13.47 -1.06
N PHE A 32 0.51 -13.32 0.17
CA PHE A 32 1.10 -12.06 0.64
C PHE A 32 2.29 -11.60 -0.22
N GLY A 33 3.21 -12.50 -0.57
CA GLY A 33 4.36 -12.15 -1.39
C GLY A 33 3.97 -11.67 -2.79
N ARG A 34 2.93 -12.26 -3.39
CA ARG A 34 2.37 -11.82 -4.67
C ARG A 34 1.77 -10.44 -4.55
N GLU A 35 0.87 -10.23 -3.59
CA GLU A 35 0.17 -8.96 -3.43
C GLU A 35 1.12 -7.82 -3.06
N LEU A 36 2.14 -8.09 -2.24
CA LEU A 36 3.19 -7.11 -1.92
C LEU A 36 3.86 -6.59 -3.20
N LEU A 37 4.22 -7.48 -4.12
CA LEU A 37 4.87 -7.10 -5.39
C LEU A 37 3.87 -6.48 -6.36
N GLU A 38 2.68 -7.05 -6.48
CA GLU A 38 1.68 -6.69 -7.47
C GLU A 38 0.94 -5.40 -7.13
N LEU A 39 0.31 -5.35 -5.95
CA LEU A 39 -0.63 -4.30 -5.58
C LEU A 39 0.00 -3.18 -4.76
N PHE A 40 1.01 -3.50 -3.95
CA PHE A 40 1.53 -2.55 -2.97
C PHE A 40 2.85 -1.90 -3.36
N SER A 41 3.60 -2.43 -4.32
CA SER A 41 4.95 -1.93 -4.56
C SER A 41 5.42 -1.82 -5.99
N MET A 42 5.30 -2.84 -6.86
CA MET A 42 6.00 -2.86 -8.16
C MET A 42 5.05 -2.93 -9.36
N GLY A 43 3.86 -3.49 -9.21
CA GLY A 43 2.95 -3.71 -10.34
C GLY A 43 3.37 -4.87 -11.24
N ILE A 44 2.39 -5.41 -11.96
CA ILE A 44 2.53 -6.57 -12.84
C ILE A 44 3.65 -6.34 -13.89
N GLY A 45 4.44 -7.39 -14.12
CA GLY A 45 5.47 -7.43 -15.17
C GLY A 45 6.87 -6.99 -14.73
N ASN A 46 7.05 -6.62 -13.46
CA ASN A 46 8.33 -6.16 -12.91
C ASN A 46 9.06 -7.19 -12.02
N TYR A 47 8.51 -8.40 -11.89
CA TYR A 47 9.03 -9.50 -11.08
C TYR A 47 8.70 -10.84 -11.75
N SER A 48 9.42 -11.89 -11.38
CA SER A 48 9.15 -13.26 -11.81
C SER A 48 8.34 -14.05 -10.78
N GLU A 49 7.79 -15.20 -11.19
CA GLU A 49 7.18 -16.15 -10.25
C GLU A 49 8.19 -16.65 -9.20
N PHE A 50 9.47 -16.74 -9.58
CA PHE A 50 10.53 -17.07 -8.64
C PHE A 50 10.70 -15.97 -7.59
N ASP A 51 10.63 -14.69 -7.97
CA ASP A 51 10.70 -13.58 -7.00
C ASP A 51 9.50 -13.60 -6.03
N ILE A 52 8.31 -14.00 -6.48
CA ILE A 52 7.13 -14.18 -5.62
C ILE A 52 7.40 -15.24 -4.55
N LYS A 53 7.91 -16.41 -4.96
CA LYS A 53 8.26 -17.50 -4.03
C LYS A 53 9.30 -17.06 -3.02
N GLU A 54 10.36 -16.40 -3.47
CA GLU A 54 11.46 -15.96 -2.62
C GLU A 54 11.06 -14.83 -1.66
N ALA A 55 10.19 -13.91 -2.10
CA ALA A 55 9.57 -12.93 -1.21
C ALA A 55 8.71 -13.62 -0.15
N SER A 56 7.87 -14.57 -0.56
CA SER A 56 6.97 -15.30 0.35
C SER A 56 7.73 -16.09 1.42
N ARG A 57 8.83 -16.76 1.02
CA ARG A 57 9.76 -17.42 1.95
C ARG A 57 10.31 -16.45 2.99
N ALA A 58 10.62 -15.22 2.62
CA ALA A 58 11.14 -14.22 3.55
C ALA A 58 10.10 -13.68 4.55
N PHE A 59 8.81 -13.81 4.26
CA PHE A 59 7.71 -13.40 5.16
C PHE A 59 7.16 -14.55 6.02
N THR A 60 7.75 -15.74 5.96
CA THR A 60 7.44 -16.83 6.90
C THR A 60 7.77 -16.41 8.34
N GLY A 61 6.99 -16.88 9.31
CA GLY A 61 7.12 -16.49 10.72
C GLY A 61 6.59 -15.09 11.05
N TRP A 62 6.19 -14.26 10.07
CA TRP A 62 5.48 -13.00 10.32
C TRP A 62 4.00 -13.29 10.57
N THR A 63 3.60 -13.25 11.84
CA THR A 63 2.24 -13.60 12.27
C THR A 63 1.70 -12.59 13.28
N PHE A 64 0.59 -12.91 13.93
CA PHE A 64 0.00 -12.08 14.95
C PHE A 64 -0.52 -12.90 16.13
N GLU A 65 -0.63 -12.26 17.29
CA GLU A 65 -1.24 -12.84 18.47
C GLU A 65 -2.73 -13.07 18.21
N GLN A 66 -3.16 -14.33 18.22
CA GLN A 66 -4.56 -14.70 18.05
C GLN A 66 -5.40 -13.96 19.11
N PRO A 67 -6.34 -13.09 18.68
CA PRO A 67 -7.09 -12.28 19.60
C PRO A 67 -7.99 -13.17 20.46
N MET A 68 -8.18 -12.79 21.72
CA MET A 68 -9.12 -13.49 22.60
C MET A 68 -10.53 -13.51 21.99
N PRO A 69 -11.30 -14.59 22.19
CA PRO A 69 -12.66 -14.69 21.66
C PRO A 69 -13.51 -13.48 22.05
N LEU A 70 -14.28 -12.97 21.08
CA LEU A 70 -15.14 -11.80 21.25
C LEU A 70 -16.08 -11.94 22.45
N TYR A 71 -16.57 -13.16 22.69
CA TYR A 71 -17.38 -13.47 23.86
C TYR A 71 -16.61 -14.35 24.84
N PRO A 72 -16.62 -14.05 26.15
CA PRO A 72 -17.28 -12.92 26.82
C PRO A 72 -16.43 -11.62 26.88
N TYR A 73 -15.23 -11.60 26.29
CA TYR A 73 -14.20 -10.63 26.67
C TYR A 73 -14.21 -9.32 25.86
N GLY A 74 -14.95 -9.24 24.75
CA GLY A 74 -14.97 -8.10 23.84
C GLY A 74 -13.84 -8.12 22.81
N HIS A 75 -13.69 -7.02 22.07
CA HIS A 75 -12.63 -6.90 21.06
C HIS A 75 -11.28 -6.59 21.71
N PHE A 76 -10.26 -7.38 21.39
CA PHE A 76 -8.87 -7.10 21.74
C PHE A 76 -8.09 -6.72 20.50
N LYS A 77 -7.14 -5.82 20.68
CA LYS A 77 -6.16 -5.53 19.63
C LYS A 77 -5.27 -6.75 19.47
N SER A 78 -5.16 -7.24 18.25
CA SER A 78 -4.11 -8.18 17.90
C SER A 78 -2.78 -7.44 17.77
N HIS A 79 -1.69 -8.12 18.09
CA HIS A 79 -0.34 -7.58 18.02
C HIS A 79 0.49 -8.43 17.06
N PHE A 80 1.35 -7.78 16.29
CA PHE A 80 2.34 -8.46 15.47
C PHE A 80 3.25 -9.35 16.31
N ILE A 81 3.58 -10.52 15.79
CA ILE A 81 4.56 -11.45 16.33
C ILE A 81 5.47 -11.92 15.19
N TYR A 82 6.77 -11.96 15.45
CA TYR A 82 7.71 -12.67 14.60
C TYR A 82 8.13 -13.96 15.30
N ASP A 83 7.76 -15.12 14.74
CA ASP A 83 8.18 -16.44 15.22
C ASP A 83 9.40 -16.92 14.44
N GLU A 84 10.56 -16.81 15.06
CA GLU A 84 11.84 -17.27 14.51
C GLU A 84 11.86 -18.78 14.19
N ASN A 85 11.05 -19.60 14.89
CA ASN A 85 11.06 -21.05 14.67
C ASN A 85 10.27 -21.48 13.44
N ASP A 86 9.36 -20.63 12.97
CA ASP A 86 8.54 -20.85 11.79
C ASP A 86 9.09 -20.13 10.54
N HIS A 87 10.16 -19.35 10.70
CA HIS A 87 10.83 -18.68 9.61
C HIS A 87 11.73 -19.65 8.81
N ASP A 88 11.66 -19.56 7.48
CA ASP A 88 12.60 -20.22 6.58
C ASP A 88 13.96 -19.50 6.61
N GLU A 89 14.92 -20.02 7.36
CA GLU A 89 16.30 -19.50 7.46
C GLU A 89 17.19 -19.82 6.25
N GLY A 90 16.63 -20.41 5.19
CA GLY A 90 17.32 -20.72 3.96
C GLY A 90 17.79 -19.47 3.23
N LYS A 91 18.88 -19.61 2.45
CA LYS A 91 19.31 -18.56 1.53
C LYS A 91 18.23 -18.32 0.47
N LYS A 92 18.01 -17.04 0.20
CA LYS A 92 17.00 -16.55 -0.74
C LYS A 92 17.66 -15.70 -1.82
N LYS A 93 17.13 -15.77 -3.03
CA LYS A 93 17.56 -14.95 -4.15
C LYS A 93 16.39 -14.13 -4.67
N PHE A 94 16.42 -12.83 -4.43
CA PHE A 94 15.32 -11.94 -4.77
C PHE A 94 15.81 -10.74 -5.58
N LEU A 95 15.21 -10.51 -6.75
CA LEU A 95 15.56 -9.42 -7.68
C LEU A 95 17.07 -9.32 -7.96
N GLY A 96 17.70 -10.47 -8.16
CA GLY A 96 19.13 -10.59 -8.48
C GLY A 96 20.09 -10.46 -7.29
N LYS A 97 19.60 -10.20 -6.07
CA LYS A 97 20.39 -10.20 -4.83
C LYS A 97 20.24 -11.55 -4.13
N GLU A 98 21.27 -11.98 -3.41
CA GLU A 98 21.28 -13.24 -2.66
C GLU A 98 21.68 -12.99 -1.21
N GLY A 99 20.99 -13.63 -0.28
CA GLY A 99 21.22 -13.49 1.15
C GLY A 99 20.27 -14.34 1.98
N ASN A 100 20.48 -14.44 3.29
CA ASN A 100 19.44 -14.95 4.18
C ASN A 100 18.49 -13.78 4.50
N PHE A 101 17.54 -13.53 3.60
CA PHE A 101 16.64 -12.39 3.69
C PHE A 101 15.43 -12.68 4.58
N ASN A 102 15.05 -11.68 5.35
CA ASN A 102 13.78 -11.60 6.05
C ASN A 102 12.84 -10.60 5.32
N GLY A 103 11.57 -10.51 5.70
CA GLY A 103 10.57 -9.62 5.08
C GLY A 103 10.99 -8.16 5.04
N GLY A 104 11.67 -7.68 6.09
CA GLY A 104 12.26 -6.33 6.11
C GLY A 104 13.32 -6.11 5.03
N ASP A 105 14.15 -7.11 4.73
CA ASP A 105 15.16 -7.04 3.68
C ASP A 105 14.53 -7.03 2.28
N ILE A 106 13.46 -7.80 2.08
CA ILE A 106 12.68 -7.79 0.84
C ILE A 106 12.13 -6.38 0.58
N ILE A 107 11.53 -5.74 1.59
CA ILE A 107 11.05 -4.36 1.48
C ILE A 107 12.19 -3.41 1.12
N GLU A 108 13.36 -3.55 1.76
CA GLU A 108 14.54 -2.73 1.47
C GLU A 108 15.05 -2.89 0.03
N ILE A 109 14.94 -4.10 -0.53
CA ILE A 109 15.30 -4.36 -1.92
C ILE A 109 14.28 -3.73 -2.86
N ILE A 110 12.98 -3.92 -2.60
CA ILE A 110 11.87 -3.41 -3.42
C ILE A 110 11.95 -1.88 -3.56
N VAL A 111 12.08 -1.15 -2.45
CA VAL A 111 12.03 0.32 -2.47
C VAL A 111 13.17 0.98 -3.23
N LYS A 112 14.25 0.23 -3.53
CA LYS A 112 15.39 0.69 -4.32
C LYS A 112 15.24 0.46 -5.82
N THR A 113 14.14 -0.19 -6.25
CA THR A 113 13.91 -0.48 -7.66
C THR A 113 13.23 0.68 -8.38
N GLU A 114 13.58 0.88 -9.64
CA GLU A 114 12.90 1.83 -10.52
C GLU A 114 11.43 1.44 -10.75
N ALA A 115 11.13 0.12 -10.79
CA ALA A 115 9.76 -0.38 -10.88
C ALA A 115 8.89 0.12 -9.73
N CYS A 116 9.39 0.04 -8.49
CA CYS A 116 8.67 0.55 -7.33
C CYS A 116 8.48 2.07 -7.39
N ALA A 117 9.52 2.80 -7.78
CA ALA A 117 9.44 4.25 -7.95
C ALA A 117 8.37 4.65 -8.98
N LYS A 118 8.31 3.96 -10.13
CA LYS A 118 7.30 4.18 -11.18
C LYS A 118 5.89 3.89 -10.69
N PHE A 119 5.69 2.73 -10.06
CA PHE A 119 4.39 2.28 -9.58
C PHE A 119 3.80 3.26 -8.55
N ILE A 120 4.56 3.60 -7.52
CA ILE A 120 4.12 4.52 -6.47
C ILE A 120 3.93 5.94 -7.00
N SER A 121 4.85 6.44 -7.84
CA SER A 121 4.72 7.78 -8.43
C SER A 121 3.47 7.90 -9.29
N ARG A 122 3.14 6.87 -10.06
CA ARG A 122 1.92 6.83 -10.90
C ARG A 122 0.65 6.78 -10.06
N HIS A 123 0.64 6.03 -8.95
CA HIS A 123 -0.48 6.07 -7.98
C HIS A 123 -0.69 7.46 -7.39
N ILE A 124 0.38 8.13 -6.95
CA ILE A 124 0.30 9.47 -6.37
C ILE A 124 -0.20 10.46 -7.42
N TYR A 125 0.30 10.38 -8.66
CA TYR A 125 -0.14 11.25 -9.75
C TYR A 125 -1.60 11.01 -10.13
N ASN A 126 -2.01 9.74 -10.28
CA ASN A 126 -3.39 9.36 -10.55
C ASN A 126 -4.34 9.95 -9.50
N PHE A 127 -3.95 9.88 -8.23
CA PHE A 127 -4.77 10.41 -7.16
C PHE A 127 -4.80 11.94 -7.14
N PHE A 128 -3.66 12.64 -7.23
CA PHE A 128 -3.61 14.09 -6.96
C PHE A 128 -3.69 14.98 -8.20
N VAL A 129 -3.34 14.49 -9.39
CA VAL A 129 -3.15 15.32 -10.58
C VAL A 129 -4.20 15.04 -11.64
N ALA A 130 -4.21 13.84 -12.21
CA ALA A 130 -5.10 13.51 -13.33
C ALA A 130 -5.35 12.01 -13.39
N ASP A 131 -6.53 11.62 -13.88
CA ASP A 131 -6.92 10.22 -14.01
C ASP A 131 -6.00 9.50 -15.02
N GLU A 132 -5.43 8.38 -14.57
CA GLU A 132 -4.64 7.46 -15.37
C GLU A 132 -5.50 6.27 -15.83
N PRO A 133 -5.03 5.47 -16.81
CA PRO A 133 -5.62 4.17 -17.12
C PRO A 133 -5.77 3.28 -15.88
N GLN A 134 -6.59 2.24 -15.96
CA GLN A 134 -6.74 1.29 -14.85
C GLN A 134 -5.40 0.58 -14.56
N ILE A 135 -5.15 0.29 -13.28
CA ILE A 135 -3.87 -0.27 -12.79
C ILE A 135 -3.39 -1.50 -13.60
N PRO A 136 -4.25 -2.47 -13.99
CA PRO A 136 -3.81 -3.63 -14.78
C PRO A 136 -3.21 -3.25 -16.15
N ALA A 137 -3.62 -2.12 -16.72
CA ALA A 137 -3.11 -1.63 -17.99
C ALA A 137 -1.76 -0.92 -17.87
N TRP A 138 -1.25 -0.65 -16.66
CA TRP A 138 -0.03 0.15 -16.49
C TRP A 138 1.24 -0.52 -17.01
N SER A 139 1.22 -1.84 -17.17
CA SER A 139 2.31 -2.62 -17.77
C SER A 139 2.41 -2.46 -19.29
N ILE A 140 1.32 -2.05 -19.94
CA ILE A 140 1.22 -1.92 -21.40
C ILE A 140 0.99 -0.48 -21.86
N GLU A 141 0.32 0.34 -21.05
CA GLU A 141 -0.01 1.73 -21.35
C GLU A 141 0.90 2.69 -20.58
N PRO A 142 1.65 3.55 -21.30
CA PRO A 142 2.49 4.55 -20.66
C PRO A 142 1.65 5.60 -19.91
N PRO A 143 2.26 6.31 -18.95
CA PRO A 143 1.59 7.41 -18.25
C PRO A 143 1.24 8.55 -19.23
N GLN A 144 0.16 9.27 -18.94
CA GLN A 144 -0.29 10.37 -19.81
C GLN A 144 0.73 11.52 -19.84
N ASP A 145 1.35 11.81 -18.69
CA ASP A 145 2.37 12.83 -18.54
C ASP A 145 3.71 12.19 -18.16
N GLN A 146 4.53 11.91 -19.17
CA GLN A 146 5.84 11.27 -18.99
C GLN A 146 6.86 12.20 -18.32
N GLU A 147 6.75 13.52 -18.52
CA GLU A 147 7.66 14.49 -17.90
C GLU A 147 7.39 14.58 -16.40
N ALA A 148 6.12 14.67 -16.00
CA ALA A 148 5.72 14.60 -14.60
C ALA A 148 6.15 13.28 -13.94
N MET A 149 5.96 12.14 -14.63
CA MET A 149 6.40 10.85 -14.10
C MET A 149 7.90 10.80 -13.89
N LYS A 150 8.68 11.27 -14.86
CA LYS A 150 10.14 11.32 -14.74
C LYS A 150 10.56 12.12 -13.51
N ILE A 151 9.98 13.31 -13.30
CA ILE A 151 10.29 14.16 -12.14
C ILE A 151 10.01 13.43 -10.82
N LEU A 152 8.85 12.77 -10.71
CA LEU A 152 8.46 12.07 -9.49
C LEU A 152 9.32 10.82 -9.23
N VAL A 153 9.63 10.04 -10.27
CA VAL A 153 10.47 8.85 -10.18
C VAL A 153 11.91 9.22 -9.81
N ASP A 154 12.49 10.23 -10.47
CA ASP A 154 13.84 10.72 -10.15
C ASP A 154 13.89 11.20 -8.70
N THR A 155 12.89 12.00 -8.26
CA THR A 155 12.78 12.45 -6.87
C THR A 155 12.69 11.27 -5.90
N PHE A 156 11.90 10.26 -6.23
CA PHE A 156 11.73 9.07 -5.39
C PHE A 156 13.07 8.33 -5.21
N LEU A 157 13.82 8.13 -6.28
CA LEU A 157 15.10 7.42 -6.22
C LEU A 157 16.19 8.27 -5.53
N ASP A 158 16.28 9.55 -5.85
CA ASP A 158 17.29 10.48 -5.30
C ASP A 158 17.08 10.74 -3.81
N SER A 159 15.82 10.72 -3.35
CA SER A 159 15.46 10.88 -1.93
C SER A 159 15.46 9.57 -1.15
N ASP A 160 15.95 8.48 -1.74
CA ASP A 160 15.97 7.15 -1.13
C ASP A 160 14.55 6.72 -0.68
N ALA A 161 13.57 6.78 -1.58
CA ALA A 161 12.18 6.42 -1.35
C ALA A 161 11.45 7.23 -0.25
N ASP A 162 11.84 8.50 -0.04
CA ASP A 162 11.12 9.41 0.87
C ASP A 162 9.84 9.97 0.20
N ILE A 163 8.70 9.42 0.60
CA ILE A 163 7.38 9.85 0.12
C ILE A 163 7.12 11.32 0.46
N LYS A 164 7.64 11.82 1.59
CA LYS A 164 7.42 13.22 1.98
C LYS A 164 8.00 14.17 0.94
N GLU A 165 9.15 13.83 0.37
CA GLU A 165 9.79 14.66 -0.64
C GLU A 165 9.10 14.54 -1.99
N VAL A 166 8.69 13.33 -2.40
CA VAL A 166 7.86 13.12 -3.59
C VAL A 166 6.57 13.94 -3.53
N MET A 167 5.87 13.89 -2.38
CA MET A 167 4.66 14.68 -2.16
C MET A 167 4.94 16.20 -2.18
N ARG A 168 6.08 16.63 -1.64
CA ARG A 168 6.48 18.04 -1.66
C ARG A 168 6.70 18.54 -3.09
N ILE A 169 7.42 17.77 -3.91
CA ILE A 169 7.66 18.11 -5.32
C ILE A 169 6.35 18.12 -6.09
N LEU A 170 5.51 17.10 -5.91
CA LEU A 170 4.19 17.04 -6.53
C LEU A 170 3.34 18.27 -6.22
N PHE A 171 3.18 18.65 -4.95
CA PHE A 171 2.34 19.80 -4.60
C PHE A 171 2.91 21.16 -5.03
N LYS A 172 4.22 21.24 -5.30
CA LYS A 172 4.87 22.47 -5.79
C LYS A 172 4.97 22.53 -7.31
N SER A 173 4.75 21.43 -8.01
CA SER A 173 4.91 21.34 -9.45
C SER A 173 3.88 22.17 -10.22
N ASP A 174 4.20 22.47 -11.47
CA ASP A 174 3.27 23.19 -12.35
C ASP A 174 2.18 22.26 -12.88
N PHE A 175 2.45 20.97 -13.11
CA PHE A 175 1.42 20.00 -13.49
C PHE A 175 0.31 19.88 -12.42
N PHE A 176 0.65 19.93 -11.13
CA PHE A 176 -0.35 19.94 -10.06
C PHE A 176 -1.12 21.26 -9.99
N LYS A 177 -0.45 22.41 -10.13
CA LYS A 177 -1.16 23.70 -10.17
C LYS A 177 -2.12 23.79 -11.36
N ASN A 178 -1.72 23.23 -12.50
CA ASN A 178 -2.50 23.21 -13.74
C ASN A 178 -3.61 22.16 -13.75
N SER A 179 -3.66 21.23 -12.78
CA SER A 179 -4.76 20.27 -12.64
C SER A 179 -5.98 20.84 -11.89
N ARG A 180 -5.89 22.07 -11.41
CA ARG A 180 -6.97 22.72 -10.67
C ARG A 180 -8.28 22.69 -11.47
N PHE A 181 -9.37 22.35 -10.78
CA PHE A 181 -10.72 22.24 -11.33
C PHE A 181 -10.95 21.12 -12.35
N LYS A 182 -9.97 20.22 -12.57
CA LYS A 182 -10.13 19.07 -13.48
C LYS A 182 -10.61 17.81 -12.78
N ARG A 183 -10.39 17.69 -11.46
CA ARG A 183 -10.74 16.49 -10.68
C ARG A 183 -12.13 16.59 -10.07
N VAL A 184 -12.91 15.52 -10.20
CA VAL A 184 -14.17 15.32 -9.49
C VAL A 184 -13.88 14.73 -8.11
N LYS A 185 -14.44 15.33 -7.06
CA LYS A 185 -14.25 14.83 -5.69
C LYS A 185 -14.98 13.51 -5.49
N CYS A 186 -14.36 12.57 -4.78
CA CYS A 186 -15.09 11.39 -4.29
C CYS A 186 -16.08 11.80 -3.18
N PRO A 187 -17.11 10.98 -2.88
CA PRO A 187 -18.07 11.28 -1.82
C PRO A 187 -17.44 11.68 -0.48
N ALA A 188 -16.40 10.96 -0.03
CA ALA A 188 -15.68 11.27 1.21
C ALA A 188 -15.04 12.67 1.19
N GLU A 189 -14.36 13.02 0.10
CA GLU A 189 -13.75 14.35 -0.09
C GLU A 189 -14.81 15.45 -0.16
N PHE A 190 -15.94 15.18 -0.82
CA PHE A 190 -17.06 16.12 -0.90
C PHE A 190 -17.61 16.44 0.48
N ILE A 191 -17.96 15.41 1.27
CA ILE A 191 -18.45 15.56 2.64
C ILE A 191 -17.43 16.32 3.50
N ALA A 192 -16.18 15.87 3.54
CA ALA A 192 -15.13 16.51 4.33
C ALA A 192 -14.92 17.99 3.94
N SER A 193 -14.96 18.31 2.64
CA SER A 193 -14.79 19.68 2.17
C SER A 193 -15.97 20.58 2.55
N THR A 194 -17.21 20.07 2.53
CA THR A 194 -18.40 20.81 2.95
C THR A 194 -18.35 21.12 4.45
N LEU A 195 -17.99 20.13 5.28
CA LEU A 195 -17.84 20.34 6.73
C LEU A 195 -16.76 21.38 7.05
N LYS A 196 -15.65 21.34 6.32
CA LYS A 196 -14.56 22.32 6.49
C LYS A 196 -15.01 23.74 6.15
N LEU A 197 -15.91 23.91 5.17
CA LEU A 197 -16.45 25.22 4.79
C LEU A 197 -17.48 25.74 5.78
N THR A 198 -18.34 24.87 6.32
CA THR A 198 -19.37 25.29 7.28
C THR A 198 -18.82 25.49 8.68
N THR A 199 -17.68 24.87 9.02
CA THR A 199 -17.05 24.88 10.36
C THR A 199 -17.95 24.37 11.49
N GLU A 200 -19.09 23.74 11.15
CA GLU A 200 -20.08 23.29 12.13
C GLU A 200 -19.63 22.07 12.93
N LEU A 201 -18.84 21.19 12.32
CA LEU A 201 -18.38 19.94 12.91
C LEU A 201 -16.86 19.93 13.03
N GLY A 202 -16.37 19.73 14.25
CA GLY A 202 -14.96 19.50 14.52
C GLY A 202 -14.57 18.02 14.39
N PRO A 203 -13.26 17.69 14.41
CA PRO A 203 -12.74 16.32 14.19
C PRO A 203 -13.21 15.26 15.19
N LYS A 204 -13.78 15.65 16.34
CA LYS A 204 -14.26 14.76 17.40
C LYS A 204 -15.77 14.86 17.63
N ASP A 205 -16.50 15.48 16.69
CA ASP A 205 -17.94 15.61 16.83
C ASP A 205 -18.64 14.27 16.60
N ILE A 206 -19.48 13.86 17.55
CA ILE A 206 -20.19 12.57 17.50
C ILE A 206 -21.14 12.46 16.30
N ARG A 207 -21.56 13.60 15.73
CA ARG A 207 -22.41 13.65 14.53
C ARG A 207 -21.66 13.18 13.28
N LEU A 208 -20.33 13.16 13.27
CA LEU A 208 -19.54 12.65 12.14
C LEU A 208 -19.87 11.20 11.80
N GLY A 209 -20.14 10.36 12.81
CA GLY A 209 -20.52 8.97 12.59
C GLY A 209 -21.81 8.82 11.78
N LYS A 210 -22.73 9.79 11.86
CA LYS A 210 -23.98 9.78 11.07
C LYS A 210 -23.75 10.07 9.59
N LEU A 211 -22.62 10.66 9.23
CA LEU A 211 -22.29 10.99 7.84
C LEU A 211 -21.78 9.78 7.06
N HIS A 212 -21.39 8.70 7.75
CA HIS A 212 -21.04 7.44 7.09
C HIS A 212 -22.16 6.96 6.17
N GLY A 213 -23.42 7.00 6.64
CA GLY A 213 -24.58 6.62 5.84
C GLY A 213 -24.77 7.49 4.59
N LEU A 214 -24.43 8.79 4.66
CA LEU A 214 -24.46 9.67 3.49
C LEU A 214 -23.41 9.27 2.45
N SER A 215 -22.18 8.97 2.90
CA SER A 215 -21.12 8.49 2.02
C SER A 215 -21.52 7.18 1.33
N ALA A 216 -22.13 6.26 2.07
CA ALA A 216 -22.63 4.98 1.55
C ALA A 216 -23.73 5.18 0.49
N VAL A 217 -24.72 6.06 0.74
CA VAL A 217 -25.78 6.37 -0.25
C VAL A 217 -25.21 7.04 -1.51
N MET A 218 -24.09 7.74 -1.40
CA MET A 218 -23.36 8.31 -2.54
C MET A 218 -22.48 7.28 -3.26
N GLY A 219 -22.49 6.01 -2.85
CA GLY A 219 -21.76 4.91 -3.50
C GLY A 219 -20.33 4.69 -2.97
N GLN A 220 -19.95 5.29 -1.83
CA GLN A 220 -18.65 5.06 -1.19
C GLN A 220 -18.83 4.76 0.29
N THR A 221 -18.88 3.48 0.65
CA THR A 221 -18.83 3.05 2.05
C THR A 221 -17.40 3.23 2.58
N LEU A 222 -17.25 3.92 3.71
CA LEU A 222 -15.93 4.10 4.34
C LEU A 222 -15.53 2.84 5.09
N LEU A 223 -14.23 2.48 5.02
CA LEU A 223 -13.67 1.28 5.66
C LEU A 223 -14.29 -0.04 5.16
N ASP A 224 -14.79 -0.01 3.94
CA ASP A 224 -15.35 -1.17 3.23
C ASP A 224 -14.46 -1.41 1.98
N PRO A 225 -13.26 -1.96 2.18
CA PRO A 225 -12.34 -2.17 1.06
C PRO A 225 -13.00 -3.11 0.04
N PRO A 226 -12.94 -2.79 -1.27
CA PRO A 226 -13.38 -3.75 -2.28
C PRO A 226 -12.54 -5.02 -2.16
N THR A 227 -13.13 -6.17 -2.50
CA THR A 227 -12.37 -7.42 -2.60
C THR A 227 -11.23 -7.23 -3.60
N VAL A 228 -10.05 -7.74 -3.28
CA VAL A 228 -8.92 -7.80 -4.22
C VAL A 228 -9.01 -9.01 -5.17
N GLU A 229 -10.01 -9.86 -4.96
CA GLU A 229 -10.48 -10.91 -5.89
C GLU A 229 -11.42 -10.36 -6.96
#